data_AF-A0A832EJB4-F1
#
_entry.id   AF-A0A832EJB4-F1
#
_cell.length_a   1.000
_cell.length_b   1.000
_cell.length_c   1.000
_cell.angle_alpha   90.00
_cell.angle_beta   90.00
_cell.angle_gamma   90.00
#
_symmetry.space_group_name_H-M   'P 1'
#
loop_
_entity.id
_entity.type
_entity.pdbx_description
1 polymer ?
#
loop_
_entity_poly.entity_id
_entity_poly.type
_entity_poly.pdbx_seq_one_letter_code
_entity_poly.pdbx_strand_id
1 'polypeptide(L)'
;MTDSHCHLDFKEFRGRLDSIIEAAHRAGVHTMINIGADLETSRNSVSLAMKYESVYATVGVHPHDARTYNDDVASELTALLGNSKVVAIGEIGLDYYRDLSPRPVQKKVFRQQLELAVKHQMPVVIHAREAFPETFEIVKEYSSRLPGGIFHCFPGTVEEAMQVIGIGFHISVGGVITFPNSRMA
;
A
#
# COMPACT_ATOMS: atom_id res chain seq x y z
N MET A 1 2.75 -12.82 14.39
CA MET A 1 3.41 -12.22 13.21
C MET A 1 2.37 -11.46 12.40
N THR A 2 2.77 -10.37 11.75
CA THR A 2 1.90 -9.55 10.89
C THR A 2 2.39 -9.64 9.46
N ASP A 3 1.49 -9.96 8.53
CA ASP A 3 1.69 -9.72 7.11
C ASP A 3 1.17 -8.32 6.78
N SER A 4 2.09 -7.39 6.50
CA SER A 4 1.74 -5.99 6.27
C SER A 4 1.27 -5.69 4.85
N HIS A 5 1.34 -6.65 3.91
CA HIS A 5 1.02 -6.40 2.50
C HIS A 5 0.60 -7.69 1.78
N CYS A 6 -0.70 -7.99 1.78
CA CYS A 6 -1.24 -9.13 1.04
C CYS A 6 -2.41 -8.73 0.11
N HIS A 7 -2.69 -9.57 -0.88
CA HIS A 7 -3.85 -9.42 -1.78
C HIS A 7 -4.70 -10.70 -1.76
N LEU A 8 -5.44 -10.88 -0.68
CA LEU A 8 -6.39 -11.99 -0.47
C LEU A 8 -7.60 -11.89 -1.41
N ASP A 9 -7.87 -10.73 -2.01
CA ASP A 9 -8.96 -10.52 -2.97
C ASP A 9 -8.65 -11.01 -4.40
N PHE A 10 -7.43 -11.52 -4.63
CA PHE A 10 -7.03 -12.15 -5.88
C PHE A 10 -7.94 -13.32 -6.27
N LYS A 11 -8.21 -13.44 -7.57
CA LYS A 11 -9.19 -14.39 -8.12
C LYS A 11 -8.79 -15.84 -7.84
N GLU A 12 -7.49 -16.10 -7.75
CA GLU A 12 -6.84 -17.37 -7.46
C GLU A 12 -7.18 -17.92 -6.06
N PHE A 13 -7.61 -17.05 -5.14
CA PHE A 13 -7.97 -17.42 -3.76
C PHE A 13 -9.48 -17.56 -3.54
N ARG A 14 -10.31 -17.25 -4.54
CA ARG A 14 -11.76 -17.39 -4.45
C ARG A 14 -12.16 -18.83 -4.09
N GLY A 15 -13.07 -18.96 -3.14
CA GLY A 15 -13.52 -20.27 -2.62
C GLY A 15 -12.54 -20.95 -1.67
N ARG A 16 -11.37 -20.37 -1.39
CA ARG A 16 -10.36 -20.95 -0.47
C ARG A 16 -9.96 -20.04 0.69
N LEU A 17 -10.53 -18.83 0.78
CA LEU A 17 -10.10 -17.81 1.73
C LEU A 17 -10.11 -18.30 3.18
N ASP A 18 -11.17 -18.99 3.61
CA ASP A 18 -11.26 -19.52 4.97
C ASP A 18 -10.07 -20.45 5.26
N SER A 19 -9.76 -21.38 4.34
CA SER A 19 -8.62 -22.30 4.49
C SER A 19 -7.25 -21.61 4.46
N ILE A 20 -7.11 -20.53 3.68
CA ILE A 20 -5.87 -19.74 3.60
C ILE A 20 -5.64 -18.99 4.91
N ILE A 21 -6.68 -18.38 5.46
CA ILE A 21 -6.62 -17.63 6.72
C ILE A 21 -6.30 -18.58 7.88
N GLU A 22 -6.96 -19.73 7.95
CA GLU A 22 -6.64 -20.75 8.95
C GLU A 22 -5.19 -21.26 8.82
N ALA A 23 -4.71 -21.46 7.60
CA ALA A 23 -3.32 -21.86 7.37
C ALA A 23 -2.33 -20.78 7.82
N ALA A 24 -2.64 -19.50 7.55
CA ALA A 24 -1.85 -18.37 8.02
C ALA A 24 -1.80 -18.32 9.56
N HIS A 25 -2.94 -18.53 10.22
CA HIS A 25 -3.01 -18.60 11.69
C HIS A 25 -2.19 -19.76 12.26
N ARG A 26 -2.28 -20.95 11.67
CA ARG A 26 -1.46 -22.11 12.08
C ARG A 26 0.04 -21.87 11.89
N ALA A 27 0.41 -21.03 10.92
CA ALA A 27 1.79 -20.59 10.69
C ALA A 27 2.22 -19.40 11.56
N GLY A 28 1.36 -18.90 12.46
CA GLY A 28 1.65 -17.80 13.39
C GLY A 28 1.41 -16.39 12.84
N VAL A 29 0.83 -16.26 11.64
CA VAL A 29 0.38 -14.98 11.06
C VAL A 29 -1.03 -14.71 11.58
N HIS A 30 -1.18 -13.74 12.47
CA HIS A 30 -2.46 -13.43 13.13
C HIS A 30 -3.03 -12.06 12.76
N THR A 31 -2.27 -11.28 11.99
CA THR A 31 -2.70 -9.99 11.44
C THR A 31 -2.28 -9.95 9.98
N MET A 32 -3.22 -9.62 9.09
CA MET A 32 -3.01 -9.49 7.65
C MET A 32 -3.60 -8.16 7.18
N ILE A 33 -2.81 -7.36 6.46
CA ILE A 33 -3.28 -6.11 5.87
C ILE A 33 -3.51 -6.34 4.39
N ASN A 34 -4.78 -6.40 3.99
CA ASN A 34 -5.19 -6.55 2.60
C ASN A 34 -5.14 -5.22 1.87
N ILE A 35 -4.50 -5.21 0.72
CA ILE A 35 -4.18 -3.98 0.01
C ILE A 35 -5.19 -3.71 -1.11
N GLY A 36 -5.86 -2.55 -1.02
CA GLY A 36 -6.63 -1.99 -2.13
C GLY A 36 -5.70 -1.25 -3.10
N ALA A 37 -5.76 -1.54 -4.39
CA ALA A 37 -4.94 -0.92 -5.43
C ALA A 37 -5.75 -0.05 -6.40
N ASP A 38 -7.07 -0.13 -6.33
CA ASP A 38 -8.04 0.70 -7.04
C ASP A 38 -9.33 0.76 -6.22
N LEU A 39 -10.39 1.40 -6.73
CA LEU A 39 -11.66 1.50 -6.02
C LEU A 39 -12.35 0.13 -5.81
N GLU A 40 -12.27 -0.79 -6.78
CA GLU A 40 -12.93 -2.09 -6.70
C GLU A 40 -12.24 -2.98 -5.65
N THR A 41 -10.92 -3.11 -5.75
CA THR A 41 -10.06 -3.84 -4.81
C THR A 41 -10.06 -3.20 -3.43
N SER A 42 -10.20 -1.88 -3.31
CA SER A 42 -10.42 -1.20 -2.02
C SER A 42 -11.74 -1.65 -1.37
N ARG A 43 -12.85 -1.68 -2.13
CA ARG A 43 -14.14 -2.19 -1.62
C ARG A 43 -14.07 -3.66 -1.24
N ASN A 44 -13.38 -4.47 -2.03
CA ASN A 44 -13.15 -5.89 -1.74
C ASN A 44 -12.32 -6.07 -0.46
N SER A 45 -11.25 -5.28 -0.30
CA SER A 45 -10.39 -5.29 0.89
C SER A 45 -11.17 -4.96 2.15
N VAL A 46 -12.01 -3.92 2.11
CA VAL A 46 -12.90 -3.57 3.23
C VAL A 46 -13.88 -4.70 3.54
N SER A 47 -14.47 -5.30 2.50
CA SER A 47 -15.40 -6.43 2.67
C SER A 47 -14.73 -7.64 3.33
N LEU A 48 -13.49 -7.96 2.94
CA LEU A 48 -12.69 -9.01 3.56
C LEU A 48 -12.34 -8.69 5.01
N ALA A 49 -11.92 -7.46 5.29
CA ALA A 49 -11.60 -7.02 6.63
C ALA A 49 -12.83 -7.13 7.56
N MET A 50 -14.02 -6.79 7.07
CA MET A 50 -15.25 -6.97 7.84
C MET A 50 -15.64 -8.43 8.06
N LYS A 51 -15.28 -9.33 7.14
CA LYS A 51 -15.56 -10.77 7.27
C LYS A 51 -14.65 -11.46 8.28
N TYR A 52 -13.36 -11.12 8.32
CA TYR A 52 -12.38 -11.86 9.13
C TYR A 52 -11.74 -10.96 10.19
N GLU A 53 -11.72 -11.44 11.44
CA GLU A 53 -11.18 -10.68 12.57
C GLU A 53 -9.73 -10.23 12.35
N SER A 54 -8.87 -11.15 11.88
CA SER A 54 -7.45 -10.95 11.64
C SER A 54 -7.08 -10.14 10.40
N VAL A 55 -8.08 -9.69 9.61
CA VAL A 55 -7.84 -8.97 8.36
C VAL A 55 -8.19 -7.49 8.52
N TYR A 56 -7.28 -6.64 8.07
CA TYR A 56 -7.42 -5.20 7.95
C TYR A 56 -7.31 -4.79 6.48
N ALA A 57 -7.70 -3.57 6.14
CA ALA A 57 -7.71 -3.08 4.77
C ALA A 57 -6.92 -1.79 4.62
N THR A 58 -6.35 -1.60 3.44
CA THR A 58 -5.98 -0.27 2.93
C THR A 58 -6.89 0.11 1.78
N VAL A 59 -6.98 1.40 1.50
CA VAL A 59 -7.73 1.92 0.36
C VAL A 59 -6.89 2.92 -0.40
N GLY A 60 -6.90 2.85 -1.73
CA GLY A 60 -6.06 3.70 -2.56
C GLY A 60 -6.14 3.37 -4.03
N VAL A 61 -5.41 4.14 -4.83
CA VAL A 61 -5.20 3.93 -6.27
C VAL A 61 -3.71 3.87 -6.55
N HIS A 62 -3.30 2.70 -7.03
CA HIS A 62 -1.96 2.35 -7.42
C HIS A 62 -1.51 3.17 -8.64
N PRO A 63 -0.21 3.49 -8.80
CA PRO A 63 0.30 4.27 -9.93
C PRO A 63 -0.08 3.73 -11.31
N HIS A 64 -0.29 2.41 -11.45
CA HIS A 64 -0.74 1.83 -12.72
C HIS A 64 -2.10 2.38 -13.15
N ASP A 65 -3.00 2.55 -12.20
CA ASP A 65 -4.39 2.97 -12.41
C ASP A 65 -4.61 4.46 -12.14
N ALA A 66 -3.55 5.26 -12.02
CA ALA A 66 -3.65 6.68 -11.69
C ALA A 66 -4.60 7.46 -12.60
N ARG A 67 -4.76 7.07 -13.88
CA ARG A 67 -5.71 7.70 -14.80
C ARG A 67 -7.18 7.55 -14.41
N THR A 68 -7.51 6.60 -13.55
CA THR A 68 -8.87 6.36 -13.06
C THR A 68 -9.24 7.27 -11.90
N TYR A 69 -8.26 7.90 -11.25
CA TYR A 69 -8.48 8.74 -10.08
C TYR A 69 -9.13 10.07 -10.46
N ASN A 70 -10.29 10.34 -9.86
CA ASN A 70 -11.06 11.57 -10.01
C ASN A 70 -11.79 11.89 -8.69
N ASP A 71 -12.56 12.97 -8.66
CA ASP A 71 -13.22 13.45 -7.43
C ASP A 71 -14.26 12.46 -6.89
N ASP A 72 -14.94 11.70 -7.76
CA ASP A 72 -15.87 10.65 -7.35
C ASP A 72 -15.13 9.49 -6.67
N VAL A 73 -14.03 9.03 -7.28
CA VAL A 73 -13.17 8.00 -6.68
C VAL A 73 -12.59 8.46 -5.34
N ALA A 74 -12.13 9.71 -5.25
CA ALA A 74 -11.63 10.28 -4.00
C ALA A 74 -12.71 10.31 -2.91
N SER A 75 -13.94 10.66 -3.28
CA SER A 75 -15.09 10.68 -2.36
C SER A 75 -15.46 9.29 -1.87
N GLU A 76 -15.45 8.30 -2.76
CA GLU A 76 -15.71 6.90 -2.42
C GLU A 76 -14.62 6.32 -1.51
N LEU A 77 -13.34 6.56 -1.80
CA LEU A 77 -12.24 6.16 -0.92
C LEU A 77 -12.39 6.80 0.47
N THR A 78 -12.77 8.08 0.52
CA THR A 78 -13.03 8.80 1.78
C THR A 78 -14.17 8.14 2.57
N ALA A 79 -15.24 7.70 1.91
CA ALA A 79 -16.33 6.99 2.57
C ALA A 79 -15.85 5.64 3.17
N LEU A 80 -14.98 4.92 2.47
CA LEU A 80 -14.39 3.68 2.97
C LEU A 80 -13.50 3.89 4.21
N LEU A 81 -12.81 5.03 4.32
CA LEU A 81 -12.01 5.38 5.50
C LEU A 81 -12.84 5.44 6.80
N GLY A 82 -14.16 5.59 6.72
CA GLY A 82 -15.05 5.54 7.89
C GLY A 82 -15.14 4.16 8.56
N ASN A 83 -14.61 3.11 7.93
CA ASN A 83 -14.61 1.76 8.48
C ASN A 83 -13.43 1.56 9.46
N SER A 84 -13.71 1.07 10.66
CA SER A 84 -12.71 0.88 11.73
C SER A 84 -11.58 -0.11 11.40
N LYS A 85 -11.73 -0.92 10.35
CA LYS A 85 -10.70 -1.85 9.89
C LYS A 85 -9.89 -1.34 8.69
N VAL A 86 -10.17 -0.14 8.20
CA VAL A 86 -9.31 0.53 7.24
C VAL A 86 -8.21 1.25 8.01
N VAL A 87 -6.96 0.84 7.79
CA VAL A 87 -5.82 1.23 8.64
C VAL A 87 -4.81 2.14 7.94
N ALA A 88 -4.86 2.24 6.61
CA ALA A 88 -3.95 3.10 5.84
C ALA A 88 -4.54 3.49 4.49
N ILE A 89 -3.97 4.55 3.90
CA ILE A 89 -4.17 4.90 2.48
C ILE A 89 -3.05 4.27 1.66
N GLY A 90 -3.41 3.49 0.67
CA GLY A 90 -2.47 2.65 -0.07
C GLY A 90 -3.20 1.53 -0.78
N GLU A 91 -2.65 0.96 -1.84
CA GLU A 91 -1.30 1.19 -2.37
C GLU A 91 -1.24 2.46 -3.23
N ILE A 92 -0.29 3.35 -2.93
CA ILE A 92 -0.10 4.63 -3.64
C ILE A 92 1.38 4.85 -3.91
N GLY A 93 1.75 5.63 -4.93
CA GLY A 93 3.17 5.92 -5.20
C GLY A 93 3.47 6.08 -6.68
N LEU A 94 4.67 5.64 -7.10
CA LEU A 94 5.17 5.76 -8.47
C LEU A 94 5.74 4.44 -8.99
N ASP A 95 5.44 4.12 -10.26
CA ASP A 95 6.01 2.98 -10.98
C ASP A 95 6.48 3.40 -12.38
N TYR A 96 7.80 3.51 -12.54
CA TYR A 96 8.44 3.88 -13.81
C TYR A 96 8.95 2.68 -14.59
N TYR A 97 8.83 1.48 -14.02
CA TYR A 97 9.19 0.25 -14.70
C TYR A 97 8.08 -0.22 -15.64
N ARG A 98 6.84 -0.25 -15.15
CA ARG A 98 5.66 -0.58 -15.98
C ARG A 98 5.12 0.64 -16.71
N ASP A 99 5.23 1.83 -16.10
CA ASP A 99 4.86 3.14 -16.67
C ASP A 99 3.47 3.17 -17.35
N LEU A 100 2.48 2.48 -16.75
CA LEU A 100 1.13 2.26 -17.33
C LEU A 100 0.23 3.50 -17.29
N SER A 101 0.56 4.46 -16.44
CA SER A 101 -0.04 5.80 -16.42
C SER A 101 1.05 6.86 -16.64
N PRO A 102 0.77 7.97 -17.35
CA PRO A 102 1.78 9.00 -17.57
C PRO A 102 2.36 9.53 -16.25
N ARG A 103 3.68 9.64 -16.14
CA ARG A 103 4.37 10.09 -14.91
C ARG A 103 3.80 11.39 -14.30
N PRO A 104 3.44 12.44 -15.07
CA PRO A 104 2.78 13.62 -14.50
C PRO A 104 1.44 13.30 -13.82
N VAL A 105 0.68 12.33 -14.36
CA VAL A 105 -0.58 11.86 -13.78
C VAL A 105 -0.31 11.03 -12.52
N GLN A 106 0.66 10.10 -12.55
CA GLN A 106 1.05 9.34 -11.34
C GLN A 106 1.42 10.29 -10.20
N LYS A 107 2.26 11.29 -10.45
CA LYS A 107 2.70 12.27 -9.45
C LYS A 107 1.57 13.14 -8.89
N LYS A 108 0.64 13.54 -9.76
CA LYS A 108 -0.54 14.31 -9.35
C LYS A 108 -1.41 13.49 -8.42
N VAL A 109 -1.74 12.27 -8.81
CA VAL A 109 -2.62 11.36 -8.06
C VAL A 109 -1.98 10.91 -6.76
N PHE A 110 -0.68 10.63 -6.78
CA PHE A 110 0.07 10.30 -5.57
C PHE A 110 -0.01 11.45 -4.54
N ARG A 111 0.24 12.70 -4.95
CA ARG A 111 0.10 13.88 -4.08
C ARG A 111 -1.32 14.07 -3.56
N GLN A 112 -2.34 13.87 -4.42
CA GLN A 112 -3.74 13.99 -4.00
C GLN A 112 -4.10 12.96 -2.90
N GLN A 113 -3.57 11.75 -2.99
CA GLN A 113 -3.80 10.72 -1.98
C GLN A 113 -2.97 10.95 -0.70
N LEU A 114 -1.78 11.55 -0.79
CA LEU A 114 -1.02 12.01 0.37
C LEU A 114 -1.74 13.15 1.11
N GLU A 115 -2.33 14.12 0.39
CA GLU A 115 -3.18 15.15 1.01
C GLU A 115 -4.42 14.53 1.68
N LEU A 116 -5.02 13.50 1.08
CA LEU A 116 -6.11 12.75 1.71
C LEU A 116 -5.65 12.08 3.02
N ALA A 117 -4.45 11.48 3.02
CA ALA A 117 -3.87 10.83 4.19
C ALA A 117 -3.58 11.85 5.31
N VAL A 118 -3.04 13.01 4.98
CA VAL A 118 -2.84 14.13 5.92
C VAL A 118 -4.17 14.59 6.50
N LYS A 119 -5.18 14.82 5.66
CA LYS A 119 -6.50 15.29 6.08
C LYS A 119 -7.18 14.34 7.06
N HIS A 120 -7.06 13.04 6.82
CA HIS A 120 -7.71 12.00 7.64
C HIS A 120 -6.79 11.40 8.72
N GLN A 121 -5.56 11.91 8.85
CA GLN A 121 -4.55 11.41 9.79
C GLN A 121 -4.34 9.89 9.67
N MET A 122 -4.24 9.41 8.43
CA MET A 122 -4.02 8.01 8.10
C MET A 122 -2.56 7.76 7.70
N PRO A 123 -1.94 6.65 8.13
CA PRO A 123 -0.64 6.26 7.61
C PRO A 123 -0.77 5.81 6.15
N VAL A 124 0.36 5.70 5.45
CA VAL A 124 0.39 5.40 4.02
C VAL A 124 1.19 4.14 3.67
N VAL A 125 0.74 3.39 2.65
CA VAL A 125 1.48 2.27 2.05
C VAL A 125 1.97 2.70 0.67
N ILE A 126 3.29 2.81 0.54
CA ILE A 126 3.98 3.45 -0.58
C ILE A 126 4.64 2.43 -1.50
N HIS A 127 4.22 2.43 -2.77
CA HIS A 127 4.87 1.74 -3.87
C HIS A 127 5.93 2.62 -4.52
N ALA A 128 7.12 2.07 -4.72
CA ALA A 128 8.19 2.73 -5.45
C ALA A 128 8.94 1.71 -6.30
N ARG A 129 8.79 1.79 -7.62
CA ARG A 129 9.53 0.93 -8.56
C ARG A 129 10.22 1.72 -9.64
N GLU A 130 11.56 1.63 -9.66
CA GLU A 130 12.45 2.45 -10.51
C GLU A 130 12.17 3.96 -10.42
N ALA A 131 11.61 4.38 -9.28
CA ALA A 131 11.12 5.73 -9.04
C ALA A 131 11.42 6.20 -7.60
N PHE A 132 12.33 5.53 -6.88
CA PHE A 132 12.58 5.81 -5.46
C PHE A 132 12.97 7.28 -5.19
N PRO A 133 13.96 7.89 -5.88
CA PRO A 133 14.36 9.26 -5.57
C PRO A 133 13.20 10.27 -5.66
N GLU A 134 12.38 10.16 -6.71
CA GLU A 134 11.23 11.05 -6.87
C GLU A 134 10.09 10.71 -5.90
N THR A 135 9.85 9.42 -5.62
CA THR A 135 8.86 9.02 -4.61
C THR A 135 9.23 9.53 -3.23
N PHE A 136 10.50 9.40 -2.84
CA PHE A 136 11.01 9.84 -1.55
C PHE A 136 10.90 11.36 -1.38
N GLU A 137 11.32 12.14 -2.37
CA GLU A 137 11.20 13.61 -2.29
C GLU A 137 9.75 14.05 -2.14
N ILE A 138 8.82 13.40 -2.85
CA ILE A 138 7.39 13.65 -2.66
C ILE A 138 6.96 13.32 -1.24
N VAL A 139 7.23 12.12 -0.73
CA VAL A 139 6.82 11.71 0.63
C VAL A 139 7.40 12.64 1.70
N LYS A 140 8.65 13.07 1.53
CA LYS A 140 9.34 13.97 2.44
C LYS A 140 8.61 15.31 2.61
N GLU A 141 8.00 15.87 1.55
CA GLU A 141 7.15 17.08 1.61
C GLU A 141 5.93 16.93 2.56
N TYR A 142 5.52 15.70 2.86
CA TYR A 142 4.33 15.37 3.66
C TYR A 142 4.65 14.72 5.00
N SER A 143 5.88 14.19 5.15
CA SER A 143 6.31 13.36 6.29
C SER A 143 5.96 13.95 7.66
N SER A 144 6.15 15.25 7.88
CA SER A 144 5.85 15.91 9.15
C SER A 144 4.35 16.07 9.47
N ARG A 145 3.48 15.85 8.49
CA ARG A 145 2.01 15.98 8.59
C ARG A 145 1.30 14.62 8.60
N LEU A 146 2.03 13.54 8.34
CA LEU A 146 1.52 12.17 8.33
C LEU A 146 1.84 11.47 9.66
N PRO A 147 0.99 10.54 10.12
CA PRO A 147 1.28 9.74 11.31
C PRO A 147 2.40 8.70 11.08
N GLY A 148 2.80 8.49 9.82
CA GLY A 148 3.84 7.56 9.40
C GLY A 148 3.47 6.87 8.08
N GLY A 149 4.25 5.87 7.70
CA GLY A 149 3.96 5.05 6.53
C GLY A 149 5.01 3.98 6.30
N ILE A 150 4.79 3.16 5.28
CA ILE A 150 5.68 2.08 4.90
C ILE A 150 5.99 2.14 3.41
N PHE A 151 7.26 2.06 3.05
CA PHE A 151 7.68 1.73 1.69
C PHE A 151 7.64 0.22 1.55
N HIS A 152 6.60 -0.31 0.91
CA HIS A 152 6.44 -1.74 0.78
C HIS A 152 7.34 -2.31 -0.32
N CYS A 153 7.63 -3.60 -0.22
CA CYS A 153 8.52 -4.34 -1.12
C CYS A 153 9.80 -3.56 -1.47
N PHE A 154 10.46 -2.96 -0.46
CA PHE A 154 11.53 -2.00 -0.65
C PHE A 154 12.74 -2.64 -1.37
N PRO A 155 13.07 -2.20 -2.60
CA PRO A 155 14.16 -2.79 -3.39
C PRO A 155 15.47 -1.97 -3.32
N GLY A 156 15.49 -0.92 -2.50
CA GLY A 156 16.54 0.09 -2.48
C GLY A 156 17.80 -0.30 -1.71
N THR A 157 18.75 0.62 -1.64
CA THR A 157 20.01 0.43 -0.90
C THR A 157 19.86 0.70 0.60
N VAL A 158 20.89 0.39 1.38
CA VAL A 158 20.95 0.72 2.81
C VAL A 158 20.84 2.24 3.03
N GLU A 159 21.48 3.04 2.18
CA GLU A 159 21.41 4.51 2.27
C GLU A 159 19.99 5.02 2.05
N GLU A 160 19.30 4.51 1.04
CA GLU A 160 17.90 4.83 0.75
C GLU A 160 16.98 4.37 1.91
N ALA A 161 17.23 3.19 2.48
CA ALA A 161 16.52 2.72 3.66
C ALA A 161 16.71 3.65 4.87
N MET A 162 17.94 4.12 5.11
CA MET A 162 18.23 5.05 6.19
C MET A 162 17.58 6.42 5.97
N GLN A 163 17.41 6.86 4.72
CA GLN A 163 16.64 8.06 4.39
C GLN A 163 15.15 7.90 4.75
N VAL A 164 14.54 6.76 4.40
CA VAL A 164 13.14 6.45 4.75
C VAL A 164 12.94 6.41 6.26
N ILE A 165 13.83 5.72 6.99
CA ILE A 165 13.79 5.66 8.45
C ILE A 165 13.97 7.05 9.07
N GLY A 166 14.86 7.86 8.50
CA GLY A 166 15.16 9.21 8.98
C GLY A 166 13.97 10.18 8.95
N ILE A 167 12.95 9.92 8.12
CA ILE A 167 11.71 10.71 8.07
C ILE A 167 10.55 10.06 8.87
N GLY A 168 10.81 9.01 9.66
CA GLY A 168 9.82 8.34 10.50
C GLY A 168 8.97 7.29 9.77
N PHE A 169 9.44 6.78 8.63
CA PHE A 169 8.76 5.75 7.86
C PHE A 169 9.43 4.38 8.03
N HIS A 170 8.70 3.33 7.72
CA HIS A 170 9.18 1.96 7.71
C HIS A 170 9.53 1.49 6.29
N ILE A 171 10.38 0.49 6.20
CA ILE A 171 10.59 -0.30 4.98
C ILE A 171 10.06 -1.72 5.22
N SER A 172 9.49 -2.35 4.20
CA SER A 172 9.12 -3.77 4.27
C SER A 172 10.07 -4.61 3.42
N VAL A 173 10.51 -5.73 3.97
CA VAL A 173 11.29 -6.74 3.25
C VAL A 173 10.38 -7.91 2.89
N GLY A 174 10.17 -8.14 1.59
CA GLY A 174 9.36 -9.24 1.09
C GLY A 174 10.17 -10.50 0.76
N GLY A 175 9.47 -11.56 0.34
CA GLY A 175 10.09 -12.84 -0.03
C GLY A 175 11.05 -12.77 -1.22
N VAL A 176 11.07 -11.67 -1.98
CA VAL A 176 12.04 -11.44 -3.07
C VAL A 176 13.49 -11.57 -2.58
N ILE A 177 13.77 -11.32 -1.29
CA ILE A 177 15.10 -11.50 -0.69
C ILE A 177 15.63 -12.94 -0.76
N THR A 178 14.74 -13.93 -0.93
CA THR A 178 15.15 -15.34 -0.99
C THR A 178 15.46 -15.79 -2.41
N PHE A 179 15.34 -14.92 -3.42
CA PHE A 179 15.60 -15.30 -4.81
C PHE A 179 17.11 -15.33 -5.09
N PRO A 180 17.64 -16.35 -5.81
CA PRO A 180 19.08 -16.47 -6.05
C PRO A 180 19.73 -15.26 -6.76
N ASN A 181 18.93 -14.49 -7.51
CA ASN A 181 19.34 -13.31 -8.25
C ASN A 181 18.79 -12.01 -7.65
N SER A 182 18.33 -12.00 -6.40
CA SER A 182 17.93 -10.76 -5.75
C SER A 182 19.17 -9.91 -5.47
N ARG A 183 19.51 -9.04 -6.41
CA ARG A 183 20.38 -7.89 -6.13
C ARG A 183 19.54 -6.81 -5.42
N MET A 184 18.96 -7.17 -4.27
CA MET A 184 18.71 -6.14 -3.26
C MET A 184 20.09 -5.88 -2.65
N ALA A 185 20.54 -4.64 -2.77
CA ALA A 185 21.93 -4.23 -2.65
C ALA A 185 22.65 -4.80 -1.41
#